data_AF-A0A8C1FEA0-F1
#
_entry.id   AF-A0A8C1FEA0-F1
#
_cell.length_a   1.000
_cell.length_b   1.000
_cell.length_c   1.000
_cell.angle_alpha   90.00
_cell.angle_beta   90.00
_cell.angle_gamma   90.00
#
_symmetry.space_group_name_H-M   'P 1'
#
loop_
_entity.id
_entity.type
_entity.pdbx_description
1 polymer ?
#
loop_
_entity_poly.entity_id
_entity_poly.type
_entity_poly.pdbx_seq_one_letter_code
_entity_poly.pdbx_strand_id
1 'polypeptide(L)'
;MVSPVLLVYVRFNSSHGFPVELEQGASVAELKETVGRLQGVQPDRLRVIFAGRELCNESTLQGPCCWDDVLLPNRIHGVCQSQDCDGTVAEFYLKCAAHPTCDNDTSAALDLIMPNTRRVPCIACTDIMTPVLVFQCAERHVICLECFHMYCVTRLNERQFIQEPLVGYSLPCAAGCPDSLIKEVHHFRVLGDEQYERYQRYAAEECVLQMGGVLCPAPGCGAGLLPVDDGRRVCCELGNGLGCGFVFCRDCKAEYHEGPCRQRTHTATGSGYIVDEEAALRARWEQASQETIAETTRPCPKCQVPVEKNGGCMHMVCPRPQCKYEWCWLCRVEWNRECMGNHWFG
;
A
#
# COMPACT_ATOMS: atom_id res chain seq x y z
N MET A 1 -9.84 23.41 -20.93
CA MET A 1 -9.19 22.56 -19.91
C MET A 1 -7.87 23.24 -19.59
N VAL A 2 -7.74 23.82 -18.40
CA VAL A 2 -6.56 24.60 -18.00
C VAL A 2 -5.86 23.77 -16.93
N SER A 3 -4.64 23.29 -17.21
CA SER A 3 -3.80 22.61 -16.21
C SER A 3 -3.59 23.55 -15.02
N PRO A 4 -3.70 23.08 -13.76
CA PRO A 4 -3.53 23.97 -12.60
C PRO A 4 -2.09 24.46 -12.50
N VAL A 5 -1.97 25.77 -12.29
CA VAL A 5 -0.72 26.51 -12.40
C VAL A 5 -0.18 26.84 -11.02
N LEU A 6 1.04 26.39 -10.72
CA LEU A 6 1.86 26.82 -9.60
C LEU A 6 2.47 28.20 -9.91
N LEU A 7 2.14 29.21 -9.10
CA LEU A 7 2.67 30.56 -9.25
C LEU A 7 3.86 30.79 -8.32
N VAL A 8 5.07 30.84 -8.87
CA VAL A 8 6.33 31.07 -8.12
C VAL A 8 6.83 32.48 -8.39
N TYR A 9 7.23 33.22 -7.36
CA TYR A 9 7.82 34.55 -7.53
C TYR A 9 9.35 34.46 -7.62
N VAL A 10 9.89 34.75 -8.80
CA VAL A 10 11.33 34.66 -9.08
C VAL A 10 11.97 36.03 -9.00
N ARG A 11 13.02 36.17 -8.19
CA ARG A 11 13.90 37.34 -8.18
C ARG A 11 15.12 37.05 -9.05
N PHE A 12 15.28 37.79 -10.14
CA PHE A 12 16.44 37.72 -11.02
C PHE A 12 17.08 39.10 -11.12
N ASN A 13 18.26 39.29 -10.51
CA ASN A 13 18.99 40.56 -10.44
C ASN A 13 18.14 41.78 -10.02
N SER A 14 17.11 41.55 -9.21
CA SER A 14 16.12 42.55 -8.79
C SER A 14 15.63 42.28 -7.39
N SER A 15 15.29 43.35 -6.65
CA SER A 15 14.61 43.29 -5.36
C SER A 15 13.15 42.83 -5.48
N HIS A 16 12.54 43.02 -6.65
CA HIS A 16 11.16 42.65 -6.95
C HIS A 16 11.11 41.29 -7.66
N GLY A 17 10.29 40.38 -7.14
CA GLY A 17 10.03 39.10 -7.79
C GLY A 17 8.95 39.24 -8.86
N PHE A 18 9.14 38.62 -10.02
CA PHE A 18 8.08 38.49 -11.03
C PHE A 18 7.43 37.10 -10.92
N PRO A 19 6.12 37.00 -11.19
CA PRO A 19 5.43 35.72 -11.15
C PRO A 19 5.86 34.85 -12.33
N VAL A 20 6.06 33.56 -12.07
CA VAL A 20 6.29 32.52 -13.04
C VAL A 20 5.24 31.44 -12.82
N GLU A 21 4.52 31.14 -13.89
CA GLU A 21 3.48 30.12 -13.95
C GLU A 21 4.11 28.80 -14.38
N LEU A 22 3.99 27.77 -13.55
CA LEU A 22 4.50 26.43 -13.80
C LEU A 22 3.38 25.40 -13.61
N GLU A 23 3.55 24.22 -14.19
CA GLU A 23 2.69 23.10 -13.83
C GLU A 23 3.03 22.60 -12.42
N GLN A 24 2.03 22.08 -11.71
CA GLN A 24 2.24 21.50 -10.39
C GLN A 24 3.04 20.19 -10.50
N GLY A 25 4.07 20.02 -9.67
CA GLY A 25 5.06 18.96 -9.82
C GLY A 25 6.25 19.33 -10.71
N ALA A 26 6.26 20.54 -11.28
CA ALA A 26 7.40 21.04 -12.05
C ALA A 26 8.70 20.95 -11.25
N SER A 27 9.70 20.46 -11.95
CA SER A 27 11.09 20.41 -11.53
C SER A 27 11.72 21.81 -11.53
N VAL A 28 12.80 21.94 -10.78
CA VAL A 28 13.64 23.15 -10.84
C VAL A 28 14.23 23.35 -12.24
N ALA A 29 14.47 22.28 -13.00
CA ALA A 29 14.87 22.38 -14.40
C ALA A 29 13.83 23.12 -15.25
N GLU A 30 12.56 22.76 -15.13
CA GLU A 30 11.45 23.42 -15.86
C GLU A 30 11.26 24.88 -15.41
N LEU A 31 11.48 25.18 -14.12
CA LEU A 31 11.55 26.56 -13.63
C LEU A 31 12.70 27.33 -14.30
N LYS A 32 13.90 26.75 -14.39
CA LYS A 32 15.06 27.37 -15.07
C LYS A 32 14.80 27.57 -16.55
N GLU A 33 14.17 26.62 -17.24
CA GLU A 33 13.80 26.76 -18.65
C GLU A 33 12.82 27.92 -18.86
N THR A 34 11.81 28.00 -18.01
CA THR A 34 10.78 29.05 -18.09
C THR A 34 11.39 30.43 -17.81
N VAL A 35 12.17 30.57 -16.75
CA VAL A 35 12.88 31.81 -16.41
C VAL A 35 13.92 32.18 -17.47
N GLY A 36 14.66 31.20 -17.99
CA GLY A 36 15.67 31.41 -19.03
C GLY A 36 15.07 31.96 -20.32
N ARG A 37 13.92 31.42 -20.73
CA ARG A 37 13.15 31.93 -21.87
C ARG A 37 12.68 33.37 -21.65
N LEU A 38 12.18 33.68 -20.45
CA LEU A 38 11.67 35.02 -20.11
C LEU A 38 12.78 36.08 -20.02
N GLN A 39 13.98 35.70 -19.57
CA GLN A 39 15.09 36.62 -19.32
C GLN A 39 16.15 36.60 -20.44
N GLY A 40 16.01 35.73 -21.44
CA GLY A 40 16.98 35.59 -22.53
C GLY A 40 18.32 34.98 -22.10
N VAL A 41 18.31 34.11 -21.09
CA VAL A 41 19.50 33.45 -20.53
C VAL A 41 19.38 31.95 -20.70
N GLN A 42 20.47 31.25 -21.01
CA GLN A 42 20.42 29.80 -21.12
C GLN A 42 20.15 29.15 -19.74
N PRO A 43 19.28 28.12 -19.66
CA PRO A 43 18.85 27.52 -18.39
C PRO A 43 19.98 26.92 -17.54
N ASP A 44 21.01 26.38 -18.20
CA ASP A 44 22.24 25.82 -17.61
C ASP A 44 23.08 26.88 -16.85
N ARG A 45 22.94 28.15 -17.21
CA ARG A 45 23.60 29.28 -16.54
C ARG A 45 22.78 29.82 -15.36
N LEU A 46 21.55 29.35 -15.18
CA LEU A 46 20.68 29.78 -14.09
C LEU A 46 20.87 28.91 -12.86
N ARG A 47 20.99 29.57 -11.71
CA ARG A 47 21.03 28.96 -10.39
C ARG A 47 19.78 29.38 -9.62
N VAL A 48 18.99 28.42 -9.15
CA VAL A 48 17.77 28.70 -8.39
C VAL A 48 18.15 28.61 -6.92
N ILE A 49 18.00 29.72 -6.20
CA ILE A 49 18.32 29.80 -4.77
C ILE A 49 17.03 29.97 -3.99
N PHE A 50 16.77 29.06 -3.06
CA PHE A 50 15.65 29.13 -2.14
C PHE A 50 16.16 29.00 -0.70
N ALA A 51 15.71 29.90 0.18
CA ALA A 51 16.17 29.97 1.57
C ALA A 51 17.70 29.94 1.76
N GLY A 52 18.45 30.53 0.82
CA GLY A 52 19.92 30.64 0.89
C GLY A 52 20.69 29.42 0.37
N ARG A 53 20.01 28.40 -0.18
CA ARG A 53 20.66 27.23 -0.81
C ARG A 53 20.23 27.05 -2.26
N GLU A 54 21.14 26.54 -3.08
CA GLU A 54 20.86 26.23 -4.48
C GLU A 54 20.05 24.94 -4.60
N LEU A 55 19.01 24.94 -5.44
CA LEU A 55 18.18 23.78 -5.71
C LEU A 55 18.70 23.00 -6.93
N CYS A 56 18.69 21.66 -6.82
CA CYS A 56 19.04 20.73 -7.90
C CYS A 56 17.93 20.68 -8.96
N ASN A 57 18.31 20.37 -10.19
CA ASN A 57 17.39 20.36 -11.34
C ASN A 57 16.25 19.35 -11.18
N GLU A 58 16.48 18.21 -10.53
CA GLU A 58 15.49 17.14 -10.35
C GLU A 58 14.48 17.40 -9.22
N SER A 59 14.67 18.46 -8.42
CA SER A 59 13.81 18.70 -7.26
C SER A 59 12.41 19.17 -7.66
N THR A 60 11.37 18.59 -7.04
CA THR A 60 9.97 19.00 -7.20
C THR A 60 9.56 20.03 -6.15
N LEU A 61 8.59 20.88 -6.47
CA LEU A 61 8.19 22.02 -5.62
C LEU A 61 7.05 21.70 -4.61
N GLN A 62 6.79 20.43 -4.25
CA GLN A 62 5.66 20.03 -3.41
C GLN A 62 5.97 18.80 -2.51
N GLY A 63 5.23 18.64 -1.39
CA GLY A 63 5.23 17.42 -0.56
C GLY A 63 4.47 16.24 -1.20
N PRO A 64 4.39 15.07 -0.52
CA PRO A 64 3.81 13.85 -1.10
C PRO A 64 2.34 13.99 -1.46
N CYS A 65 1.96 13.37 -2.58
CA CYS A 65 0.60 13.40 -3.11
C CYS A 65 0.01 12.00 -3.37
N CYS A 66 0.82 10.94 -3.33
CA CYS A 66 0.37 9.56 -3.50
C CYS A 66 1.32 8.58 -2.78
N TRP A 67 0.94 7.30 -2.74
CA TRP A 67 1.77 6.24 -2.15
C TRP A 67 3.13 6.10 -2.83
N ASP A 68 3.21 6.24 -4.16
CA ASP A 68 4.47 6.11 -4.90
C ASP A 68 5.51 7.13 -4.43
N ASP A 69 5.10 8.33 -4.04
CA ASP A 69 6.01 9.37 -3.55
C ASP A 69 6.66 9.02 -2.20
N VAL A 70 6.02 8.12 -1.44
CA VAL A 70 6.41 7.75 -0.07
C VAL A 70 7.09 6.37 -0.05
N LEU A 71 6.64 5.43 -0.88
CA LEU A 71 7.13 4.05 -0.89
C LEU A 71 8.33 3.85 -1.82
N LEU A 72 8.40 4.58 -2.95
CA LEU A 72 9.51 4.44 -3.87
C LEU A 72 10.67 5.37 -3.43
N PRO A 73 11.92 4.87 -3.42
CA PRO A 73 13.06 5.68 -3.05
C PRO A 73 13.34 6.76 -4.10
N ASN A 74 13.98 7.86 -3.68
CA ASN A 74 14.44 8.96 -4.55
C ASN A 74 13.33 9.70 -5.31
N ARG A 75 12.10 9.70 -4.78
CA ARG A 75 10.95 10.38 -5.42
C ARG A 75 10.87 11.85 -5.05
N ILE A 76 10.94 12.14 -3.76
CA ILE A 76 10.85 13.50 -3.24
C ILE A 76 12.24 13.98 -2.88
N HIS A 77 12.51 15.21 -3.30
CA HIS A 77 13.76 15.89 -3.03
C HIS A 77 13.52 17.09 -2.13
N GLY A 78 14.54 17.44 -1.36
CA GLY A 78 14.51 18.55 -0.43
C GLY A 78 15.93 19.01 -0.12
N VAL A 79 16.07 19.84 0.90
CA VAL A 79 17.38 20.27 1.37
C VAL A 79 17.48 20.06 2.87
N CYS A 80 18.41 19.21 3.29
CA CYS A 80 18.66 18.96 4.70
C CYS A 80 19.10 20.25 5.40
N GLN A 81 18.45 20.55 6.53
CA GLN A 81 18.74 21.75 7.32
C GLN A 81 19.86 21.54 8.35
N SER A 82 20.36 20.31 8.50
CA SER A 82 21.51 20.02 9.35
C SER A 82 22.77 20.72 8.82
N GLN A 83 23.64 21.11 9.75
CA GLN A 83 24.93 21.69 9.41
C GLN A 83 25.81 20.65 8.72
N ASP A 84 26.52 21.06 7.66
CA ASP A 84 27.42 20.22 6.87
C ASP A 84 26.78 18.94 6.31
N CYS A 85 25.48 19.00 6.00
CA CYS A 85 24.73 17.92 5.37
C CYS A 85 24.25 18.32 3.97
N ASP A 86 24.71 17.56 2.98
CA ASP A 86 24.36 17.70 1.56
C ASP A 86 23.20 16.77 1.15
N GLY A 87 22.42 16.27 2.10
CA GLY A 87 21.28 15.40 1.84
C GLY A 87 20.18 16.11 1.04
N THR A 88 19.82 15.54 -0.11
CA THR A 88 18.84 16.10 -1.05
C THR A 88 17.60 15.25 -1.27
N VAL A 89 17.57 14.04 -0.72
CA VAL A 89 16.48 13.07 -0.92
C VAL A 89 15.71 12.91 0.38
N ALA A 90 14.38 12.92 0.28
CA ALA A 90 13.51 12.60 1.40
C ALA A 90 13.36 11.08 1.54
N GLU A 91 13.50 10.60 2.76
CA GLU A 91 13.18 9.23 3.16
C GLU A 91 11.95 9.28 4.07
N PHE A 92 10.94 8.46 3.76
CA PHE A 92 9.71 8.37 4.53
C PHE A 92 9.64 7.06 5.29
N TYR A 93 9.04 7.11 6.46
CA TYR A 93 8.76 5.94 7.29
C TYR A 93 7.42 6.13 8.00
N LEU A 94 6.74 5.03 8.30
CA LEU A 94 5.48 5.01 9.02
C LEU A 94 5.67 4.45 10.42
N LYS A 95 4.78 4.81 11.33
CA LYS A 95 4.77 4.38 12.73
C LYS A 95 3.35 4.13 13.18
N CYS A 96 3.20 3.33 14.23
CA CYS A 96 1.90 3.18 14.89
C CYS A 96 1.51 4.49 15.60
N ALA A 97 0.28 4.96 15.35
CA ALA A 97 -0.30 6.13 16.01
C ALA A 97 -1.14 5.78 17.26
N ALA A 98 -1.41 4.49 17.51
CA ALA A 98 -2.25 4.05 18.63
C ALA A 98 -1.54 4.17 20.00
N HIS A 99 -0.22 4.30 19.99
CA HIS A 99 0.61 4.47 21.18
C HIS A 99 1.83 5.33 20.87
N PRO A 100 2.48 5.93 21.89
CA PRO A 100 3.75 6.59 21.71
C PRO A 100 4.80 5.62 21.13
N THR A 101 5.64 6.11 20.23
CA THR A 101 6.70 5.35 19.53
C THR A 101 7.98 6.19 19.47
N CYS A 102 9.16 5.58 19.61
CA CYS A 102 10.45 6.27 19.38
C CYS A 102 10.77 6.34 17.87
N ASP A 103 11.70 7.18 17.43
CA ASP A 103 11.92 7.41 15.99
C ASP A 103 12.37 6.16 15.21
N ASN A 104 12.99 5.20 15.90
CA ASN A 104 13.43 3.94 15.29
C ASN A 104 12.32 2.86 15.26
N ASP A 105 11.19 3.11 15.92
CA ASP A 105 10.06 2.18 15.98
C ASP A 105 9.14 2.42 14.77
N THR A 106 9.52 1.77 13.67
CA THR A 106 8.86 1.87 12.36
C THR A 106 7.88 0.72 12.14
N SER A 107 6.89 0.94 11.29
CA SER A 107 5.88 -0.04 10.94
C SER A 107 5.76 -0.13 9.42
N ALA A 108 5.51 -1.33 8.90
CA ALA A 108 5.27 -1.53 7.48
C ALA A 108 4.01 -0.77 7.04
N ALA A 109 4.10 -0.10 5.89
CA ALA A 109 2.95 0.53 5.26
C ALA A 109 2.06 -0.54 4.60
N LEU A 110 0.75 -0.45 4.82
CA LEU A 110 -0.24 -1.30 4.19
C LEU A 110 -1.03 -0.46 3.18
N ASP A 111 -0.41 -0.17 2.04
CA ASP A 111 -0.89 0.80 1.03
C ASP A 111 -2.20 0.40 0.34
N LEU A 112 -2.57 -0.88 0.39
CA LEU A 112 -3.86 -1.36 -0.12
C LEU A 112 -5.00 -1.15 0.87
N ILE A 113 -4.70 -0.90 2.16
CA ILE A 113 -5.71 -0.67 3.20
C ILE A 113 -6.01 0.83 3.27
N MET A 114 -7.26 1.19 2.96
CA MET A 114 -7.69 2.57 2.88
C MET A 114 -8.96 2.81 3.72
N PRO A 115 -9.15 4.03 4.25
CA PRO A 115 -10.43 4.43 4.83
C PRO A 115 -11.49 4.49 3.75
N ASN A 116 -12.66 3.90 3.99
CA ASN A 116 -13.73 3.79 2.99
C ASN A 116 -14.62 5.06 2.95
N THR A 117 -14.02 6.20 2.67
CA THR A 117 -14.73 7.50 2.57
C THR A 117 -15.74 7.53 1.43
N ARG A 118 -15.52 6.69 0.40
CA ARG A 118 -16.39 6.52 -0.77
C ARG A 118 -17.62 5.63 -0.51
N ARG A 119 -17.72 5.00 0.68
CA ARG A 119 -18.82 4.10 1.06
C ARG A 119 -19.05 2.96 0.06
N VAL A 120 -17.96 2.43 -0.51
CA VAL A 120 -18.02 1.32 -1.47
C VAL A 120 -18.33 0.01 -0.72
N PRO A 121 -19.33 -0.78 -1.13
CA PRO A 121 -19.64 -2.03 -0.48
C PRO A 121 -18.54 -3.08 -0.69
N CYS A 122 -18.37 -3.98 0.28
CA CYS A 122 -17.47 -5.11 0.18
C CYS A 122 -17.91 -6.08 -0.94
N ILE A 123 -16.96 -6.55 -1.75
CA ILE A 123 -17.22 -7.51 -2.83
C ILE A 123 -17.81 -8.85 -2.36
N ALA A 124 -17.62 -9.20 -1.09
CA ALA A 124 -18.00 -10.51 -0.56
C ALA A 124 -19.28 -10.44 0.29
N CYS A 125 -19.34 -9.57 1.30
CA CYS A 125 -20.51 -9.45 2.17
C CYS A 125 -21.50 -8.35 1.75
N THR A 126 -21.14 -7.50 0.79
CA THR A 126 -21.92 -6.34 0.33
C THR A 126 -22.13 -5.22 1.36
N ASP A 127 -21.62 -5.38 2.58
CA ASP A 127 -21.66 -4.34 3.62
C ASP A 127 -20.65 -3.22 3.35
N ILE A 128 -20.98 -2.01 3.81
CA ILE A 128 -20.08 -0.86 3.78
C ILE A 128 -19.31 -0.81 5.09
N MET A 129 -18.04 -1.20 5.03
CA MET A 129 -17.13 -1.26 6.19
C MET A 129 -15.99 -0.25 6.03
N THR A 130 -15.30 0.08 7.13
CA THR A 130 -14.04 0.86 7.11
C THR A 130 -13.12 0.40 8.24
N PRO A 131 -11.80 0.26 8.01
CA PRO A 131 -11.11 0.37 6.72
C PRO A 131 -11.42 -0.83 5.79
N VAL A 132 -11.01 -0.70 4.53
CA VAL A 132 -11.15 -1.73 3.49
C VAL A 132 -9.82 -1.95 2.77
N LEU A 133 -9.63 -3.13 2.20
CA LEU A 133 -8.53 -3.42 1.28
C LEU A 133 -9.03 -3.21 -0.16
N VAL A 134 -8.22 -2.56 -0.99
CA VAL A 134 -8.51 -2.35 -2.41
C VAL A 134 -7.46 -3.07 -3.25
N PHE A 135 -7.91 -4.06 -4.01
CA PHE A 135 -7.03 -4.83 -4.89
C PHE A 135 -6.49 -3.96 -6.03
N GLN A 136 -5.28 -4.30 -6.50
CA GLN A 136 -4.63 -3.67 -7.65
C GLN A 136 -5.08 -4.25 -9.01
N CYS A 137 -6.29 -4.82 -9.09
CA CYS A 137 -6.90 -5.20 -10.36
C CYS A 137 -7.42 -3.98 -11.13
N ALA A 138 -7.67 -4.12 -12.43
CA ALA A 138 -8.22 -3.04 -13.28
C ALA A 138 -9.51 -2.40 -12.71
N GLU A 139 -10.38 -3.19 -12.10
CA GLU A 139 -11.65 -2.74 -11.51
C GLU A 139 -11.50 -2.20 -10.07
N ARG A 140 -10.31 -2.28 -9.49
CA ARG A 140 -9.99 -1.89 -8.11
C ARG A 140 -11.03 -2.37 -7.09
N HIS A 141 -11.29 -3.67 -7.08
CA HIS A 141 -12.29 -4.27 -6.20
C HIS A 141 -11.96 -4.05 -4.71
N VAL A 142 -13.00 -3.77 -3.94
CA VAL A 142 -12.96 -3.48 -2.51
C VAL A 142 -13.39 -4.70 -1.70
N ILE A 143 -12.64 -5.05 -0.67
CA ILE A 143 -12.98 -6.11 0.30
C ILE A 143 -12.79 -5.59 1.73
N CYS A 144 -13.74 -5.87 2.63
CA CYS A 144 -13.54 -5.54 4.05
C CYS A 144 -12.51 -6.48 4.69
N LEU A 145 -11.89 -6.03 5.80
CA LEU A 145 -10.80 -6.81 6.42
C LEU A 145 -11.25 -8.17 6.97
N GLU A 146 -12.50 -8.28 7.43
CA GLU A 146 -13.08 -9.55 7.89
C GLU A 146 -13.22 -10.55 6.74
N CYS A 147 -13.77 -10.12 5.59
CA CYS A 147 -13.86 -10.97 4.41
C CYS A 147 -12.50 -11.28 3.81
N PHE A 148 -11.53 -10.36 3.89
CA PHE A 148 -10.15 -10.61 3.46
C PHE A 148 -9.47 -11.66 4.34
N HIS A 149 -9.66 -11.61 5.66
CA HIS A 149 -9.18 -12.63 6.58
C HIS A 149 -9.75 -14.01 6.22
N MET A 150 -11.06 -14.11 6.06
CA MET A 150 -11.72 -15.37 5.67
C MET A 150 -11.25 -15.87 4.30
N TYR A 151 -11.09 -14.98 3.32
CA TYR A 151 -10.54 -15.32 2.01
C TYR A 151 -9.14 -15.94 2.14
N CYS A 152 -8.23 -15.28 2.85
CA CYS A 152 -6.86 -15.78 3.03
C CYS A 152 -6.81 -17.11 3.77
N VAL A 153 -7.54 -17.26 4.88
CA VAL A 153 -7.57 -18.50 5.67
C VAL A 153 -8.12 -19.66 4.85
N THR A 154 -9.20 -19.44 4.10
CA THR A 154 -9.75 -20.47 3.19
C THR A 154 -8.72 -20.89 2.14
N ARG A 155 -8.04 -19.94 1.49
CA ARG A 155 -7.02 -20.26 0.48
C ARG A 155 -5.76 -20.88 1.07
N LEU A 156 -5.39 -20.57 2.32
CA LEU A 156 -4.32 -21.27 3.05
C LEU A 156 -4.70 -22.74 3.29
N ASN A 157 -5.93 -22.98 3.74
CA ASN A 157 -6.42 -24.34 4.02
C ASN A 157 -6.55 -25.18 2.74
N GLU A 158 -7.02 -24.57 1.66
CA GLU A 158 -7.20 -25.22 0.34
C GLU A 158 -5.89 -25.31 -0.45
N ARG A 159 -4.80 -24.74 0.06
CA ARG A 159 -3.48 -24.64 -0.60
C ARG A 159 -3.56 -24.01 -2.00
N GLN A 160 -4.18 -22.84 -2.08
CA GLN A 160 -4.44 -22.10 -3.33
C GLN A 160 -3.75 -20.74 -3.37
N PHE A 161 -2.67 -20.54 -2.61
CA PHE A 161 -1.77 -19.41 -2.82
C PHE A 161 -0.99 -19.61 -4.13
N ILE A 162 -0.81 -18.52 -4.87
CA ILE A 162 -0.12 -18.52 -6.15
C ILE A 162 1.33 -18.14 -5.92
N GLN A 163 2.26 -18.93 -6.46
CA GLN A 163 3.68 -18.62 -6.44
C GLN A 163 4.01 -17.65 -7.59
N GLU A 164 4.56 -16.49 -7.24
CA GLU A 164 5.08 -15.49 -8.17
C GLU A 164 6.60 -15.34 -7.92
N PRO A 165 7.48 -15.55 -8.91
CA PRO A 165 8.93 -15.64 -8.72
C PRO A 165 9.59 -14.51 -7.93
N LEU A 166 9.11 -13.26 -8.07
CA LEU A 166 9.69 -12.09 -7.40
C LEU A 166 9.01 -11.71 -6.08
N VAL A 167 7.81 -12.22 -5.82
CA VAL A 167 6.98 -11.86 -4.66
C VAL A 167 6.93 -13.00 -3.63
N GLY A 168 7.05 -14.25 -4.07
CA GLY A 168 6.79 -15.43 -3.25
C GLY A 168 5.35 -15.90 -3.40
N TYR A 169 4.74 -16.37 -2.31
CA TYR A 169 3.35 -16.83 -2.33
C TYR A 169 2.40 -15.68 -2.02
N SER A 170 1.40 -15.47 -2.87
CA SER A 170 0.42 -14.39 -2.70
C SER A 170 -0.97 -14.80 -3.18
N LEU A 171 -1.93 -13.89 -3.05
CA LEU A 171 -3.30 -14.05 -3.50
C LEU A 171 -3.70 -12.92 -4.45
N PRO A 172 -4.47 -13.24 -5.50
CA PRO A 172 -5.03 -12.24 -6.41
C PRO A 172 -6.28 -11.58 -5.79
N CYS A 173 -6.90 -10.70 -6.57
CA CYS A 173 -8.25 -10.23 -6.31
C CYS A 173 -9.19 -11.42 -6.08
N ALA A 174 -10.06 -11.31 -5.08
CA ALA A 174 -10.98 -12.36 -4.70
C ALA A 174 -11.99 -12.73 -5.82
N ALA A 175 -12.21 -11.83 -6.79
CA ALA A 175 -12.98 -12.07 -8.01
C ALA A 175 -12.20 -12.81 -9.12
N GLY A 176 -10.93 -13.14 -8.91
CA GLY A 176 -10.08 -13.84 -9.89
C GLY A 176 -9.60 -12.95 -11.04
N CYS A 177 -9.54 -11.63 -10.85
CA CYS A 177 -9.05 -10.72 -11.89
C CYS A 177 -7.58 -11.02 -12.26
N PRO A 178 -7.20 -10.87 -13.54
CA PRO A 178 -5.80 -11.01 -13.96
C PRO A 178 -4.93 -9.92 -13.32
N ASP A 179 -3.62 -10.20 -13.22
CA ASP A 179 -2.58 -9.25 -12.79
C ASP A 179 -2.86 -8.52 -11.48
N SER A 180 -3.55 -9.19 -10.55
CA SER A 180 -4.08 -8.59 -9.33
C SER A 180 -3.47 -9.15 -8.04
N LEU A 181 -2.33 -9.85 -8.15
CA LEU A 181 -1.59 -10.38 -7.02
C LEU A 181 -1.15 -9.26 -6.09
N ILE A 182 -1.33 -9.46 -4.79
CA ILE A 182 -0.80 -8.56 -3.76
C ILE A 182 0.72 -8.66 -3.77
N LYS A 183 1.39 -7.58 -4.19
CA LYS A 183 2.86 -7.54 -4.30
C LYS A 183 3.55 -7.35 -2.95
N GLU A 184 2.93 -6.57 -2.06
CA GLU A 184 3.45 -6.32 -0.73
C GLU A 184 2.89 -7.36 0.26
N VAL A 185 3.67 -8.40 0.55
CA VAL A 185 3.27 -9.55 1.37
C VAL A 185 3.01 -9.18 2.84
N HIS A 186 3.50 -8.04 3.32
CA HIS A 186 3.21 -7.58 4.69
C HIS A 186 1.71 -7.35 4.92
N HIS A 187 0.88 -7.19 3.88
CA HIS A 187 -0.59 -7.17 4.00
C HIS A 187 -1.16 -8.41 4.69
N PHE A 188 -0.52 -9.58 4.54
CA PHE A 188 -0.98 -10.80 5.20
C PHE A 188 -0.73 -10.79 6.72
N ARG A 189 0.00 -9.81 7.29
CA ARG A 189 0.07 -9.64 8.76
C ARG A 189 -1.27 -9.30 9.38
N VAL A 190 -2.24 -8.78 8.62
CA VAL A 190 -3.61 -8.52 9.09
C VAL A 190 -4.34 -9.80 9.53
N LEU A 191 -3.82 -10.98 9.15
CA LEU A 191 -4.37 -12.27 9.57
C LEU A 191 -4.13 -12.58 11.06
N GLY A 192 -3.31 -11.78 11.75
CA GLY A 192 -2.85 -12.07 13.10
C GLY A 192 -1.72 -13.10 13.11
N ASP A 193 -1.05 -13.20 14.26
CA ASP A 193 0.22 -13.94 14.36
C ASP A 193 0.08 -15.43 14.00
N GLU A 194 -0.96 -16.10 14.50
CA GLU A 194 -1.16 -17.54 14.25
C GLU A 194 -1.30 -17.85 12.75
N GLN A 195 -2.13 -17.10 12.04
CA GLN A 195 -2.39 -17.35 10.63
C GLN A 195 -1.25 -16.84 9.74
N TYR A 196 -0.57 -15.76 10.14
CA TYR A 196 0.60 -15.28 9.43
C TYR A 196 1.80 -16.24 9.56
N GLU A 197 2.00 -16.86 10.73
CA GLU A 197 3.03 -17.91 10.89
C GLU A 197 2.74 -19.14 10.01
N ARG A 198 1.47 -19.49 9.82
CA ARG A 198 1.08 -20.53 8.85
C ARG A 198 1.41 -20.11 7.42
N TYR A 199 1.10 -18.87 7.05
CA TYR A 199 1.48 -18.30 5.75
C TYR A 199 3.00 -18.31 5.52
N GLN A 200 3.81 -17.92 6.51
CA GLN A 200 5.28 -17.91 6.39
C GLN A 200 5.85 -19.31 6.16
N ARG A 201 5.26 -20.35 6.75
CA ARG A 201 5.66 -21.75 6.55
C ARG A 201 5.19 -22.34 5.23
N TYR A 202 4.20 -21.72 4.58
CA TYR A 202 3.57 -22.23 3.37
C TYR A 202 4.58 -22.57 2.26
N ALA A 203 5.57 -21.70 2.02
CA ALA A 203 6.59 -21.94 0.99
C ALA A 203 7.44 -23.19 1.25
N ALA A 204 7.82 -23.43 2.51
CA ALA A 204 8.57 -24.61 2.91
C ALA A 204 7.70 -25.87 2.78
N GLU A 205 6.42 -25.78 3.17
CA GLU A 205 5.47 -26.88 3.03
C GLU A 205 5.22 -27.26 1.56
N GLU A 206 5.02 -26.27 0.67
CA GLU A 206 4.85 -26.52 -0.77
C GLU A 206 6.08 -27.17 -1.39
N CYS A 207 7.28 -26.73 -1.01
CA CYS A 207 8.53 -27.35 -1.45
C CYS A 207 8.58 -28.84 -1.08
N VAL A 208 8.21 -29.19 0.15
CA VAL A 208 8.13 -30.58 0.61
C VAL A 208 7.12 -31.39 -0.22
N LEU A 209 5.95 -30.83 -0.50
CA LEU A 209 4.92 -31.49 -1.31
C LEU A 209 5.36 -31.70 -2.77
N GLN A 210 6.03 -30.72 -3.38
CA GLN A 210 6.57 -30.82 -4.73
C GLN A 210 7.66 -31.90 -4.85
N MET A 211 8.40 -32.15 -3.77
CA MET A 211 9.36 -33.26 -3.67
C MET A 211 8.70 -34.64 -3.40
N GLY A 212 7.37 -34.73 -3.39
CA GLY A 212 6.61 -35.96 -3.11
C GLY A 212 6.44 -36.26 -1.62
N GLY A 213 6.80 -35.31 -0.75
CA GLY A 213 6.65 -35.41 0.70
C GLY A 213 5.21 -35.27 1.19
N VAL A 214 5.06 -35.27 2.51
CA VAL A 214 3.76 -35.12 3.19
C VAL A 214 3.88 -34.26 4.44
N LEU A 215 2.82 -33.55 4.79
CA LEU A 215 2.76 -32.76 6.02
C LEU A 215 2.16 -33.58 7.17
N CYS A 216 2.65 -33.36 8.39
CA CYS A 216 2.10 -33.94 9.59
C CYS A 216 0.67 -33.38 9.85
N PRO A 217 -0.37 -34.24 9.96
CA PRO A 217 -1.75 -33.82 10.15
C PRO A 217 -2.09 -33.49 11.62
N ALA A 218 -1.16 -33.68 12.56
CA ALA A 218 -1.38 -33.41 13.98
C ALA A 218 -1.62 -31.90 14.21
N PRO A 219 -2.67 -31.50 14.95
CA PRO A 219 -2.94 -30.10 15.26
C PRO A 219 -1.71 -29.42 15.90
N GLY A 220 -1.33 -28.26 15.38
CA GLY A 220 -0.18 -27.49 15.87
C GLY A 220 1.21 -27.97 15.41
N CYS A 221 1.33 -29.12 14.73
CA CYS A 221 2.62 -29.59 14.22
C CYS A 221 2.90 -29.07 12.79
N GLY A 222 2.26 -29.64 11.77
CA GLY A 222 2.48 -29.24 10.37
C GLY A 222 3.89 -29.50 9.81
N ALA A 223 4.71 -30.31 10.48
CA ALA A 223 6.07 -30.61 10.02
C ALA A 223 6.06 -31.25 8.61
N GLY A 224 6.94 -30.76 7.73
CA GLY A 224 7.15 -31.33 6.40
C GLY A 224 8.05 -32.56 6.45
N LEU A 225 7.54 -33.69 5.96
CA LEU A 225 8.21 -34.98 6.00
C LEU A 225 8.52 -35.43 4.57
N LEU A 226 9.73 -35.96 4.36
CA LEU A 226 10.14 -36.64 3.13
C LEU A 226 10.37 -38.12 3.46
N PRO A 227 9.32 -38.96 3.42
CA PRO A 227 9.47 -40.39 3.66
C PRO A 227 10.46 -41.01 2.66
N VAL A 228 11.32 -41.91 3.13
CA VAL A 228 12.32 -42.60 2.30
C VAL A 228 11.66 -43.61 1.35
N ASP A 229 10.46 -44.08 1.70
CA ASP A 229 9.66 -45.00 0.89
C ASP A 229 8.25 -44.46 0.62
N ASP A 230 7.59 -45.02 -0.40
CA ASP A 230 6.17 -44.77 -0.65
C ASP A 230 5.25 -45.58 0.27
N GLY A 231 5.76 -45.92 1.45
CA GLY A 231 5.03 -46.62 2.49
C GLY A 231 3.83 -45.81 2.98
N ARG A 232 2.76 -46.54 3.31
CA ARG A 232 1.54 -45.94 3.85
C ARG A 232 1.69 -45.51 5.32
N ARG A 233 2.66 -46.06 6.03
CA ARG A 233 2.97 -45.72 7.42
C ARG A 233 3.98 -44.57 7.46
N VAL A 234 3.56 -43.39 7.91
CA VAL A 234 4.44 -42.23 8.06
C VAL A 234 4.58 -41.89 9.53
N CYS A 235 5.82 -41.66 9.99
CA CYS A 235 6.13 -41.24 11.36
C CYS A 235 6.65 -39.80 11.36
N CYS A 236 6.04 -38.92 12.13
CA CYS A 236 6.56 -37.59 12.39
C CYS A 236 7.65 -37.66 13.48
N GLU A 237 8.86 -38.05 13.10
CA GLU A 237 9.94 -38.34 14.04
C GLU A 237 10.41 -37.09 14.81
N LEU A 238 10.68 -37.26 16.11
CA LEU A 238 11.21 -36.23 17.02
C LEU A 238 12.70 -35.87 16.75
N GLY A 239 13.16 -35.99 15.51
CA GLY A 239 14.51 -35.62 15.10
C GLY A 239 14.75 -34.12 15.32
N ASN A 240 15.83 -33.78 16.03
CA ASN A 240 16.21 -32.39 16.37
C ASN A 240 15.11 -31.56 17.07
N GLY A 241 14.13 -32.20 17.71
CA GLY A 241 13.08 -31.53 18.48
C GLY A 241 11.94 -30.89 17.66
N LEU A 242 11.81 -31.23 16.37
CA LEU A 242 10.84 -30.60 15.45
C LEU A 242 9.59 -31.44 15.13
N GLY A 243 9.66 -32.77 15.25
CA GLY A 243 8.49 -33.64 15.06
C GLY A 243 7.62 -33.79 16.31
N CYS A 244 6.43 -34.37 16.16
CA CYS A 244 5.47 -34.57 17.26
C CYS A 244 5.30 -36.04 17.69
N GLY A 245 5.96 -36.98 17.01
CA GLY A 245 5.84 -38.42 17.26
C GLY A 245 4.57 -39.06 16.69
N PHE A 246 3.67 -38.29 16.05
CA PHE A 246 2.44 -38.83 15.50
C PHE A 246 2.70 -39.77 14.31
N VAL A 247 2.09 -40.95 14.34
CA VAL A 247 2.19 -41.96 13.27
C VAL A 247 0.86 -42.03 12.54
N PHE A 248 0.89 -41.78 11.24
CA PHE A 248 -0.32 -41.60 10.45
C PHE A 248 -0.27 -42.32 9.10
N CYS A 249 -1.45 -42.54 8.54
CA CYS A 249 -1.64 -43.11 7.22
C CYS A 249 -1.38 -42.04 6.14
N ARG A 250 -0.50 -42.34 5.17
CA ARG A 250 -0.17 -41.44 4.05
C ARG A 250 -1.40 -41.05 3.23
N ASP A 251 -2.36 -41.96 3.07
CA ASP A 251 -3.48 -41.78 2.13
C ASP A 251 -4.63 -40.99 2.76
N CYS A 252 -5.13 -41.42 3.92
CA CYS A 252 -6.27 -40.78 4.58
C CYS A 252 -5.90 -39.71 5.61
N LYS A 253 -4.60 -39.53 5.90
CA LYS A 253 -4.06 -38.60 6.91
C LYS A 253 -4.61 -38.80 8.34
N ALA A 254 -5.27 -39.93 8.62
CA ALA A 254 -5.69 -40.31 9.96
C ALA A 254 -4.59 -41.11 10.68
N GLU A 255 -4.79 -41.43 11.97
CA GLU A 255 -3.92 -42.35 12.71
C GLU A 255 -3.63 -43.62 11.92
N TYR A 256 -2.39 -44.11 11.97
CA TYR A 256 -1.98 -45.26 11.18
C TYR A 256 -2.83 -46.49 11.51
N HIS A 257 -3.22 -47.21 10.47
CA HIS A 257 -4.06 -48.38 10.60
C HIS A 257 -3.73 -49.41 9.52
N GLU A 258 -3.97 -50.67 9.83
CA GLU A 258 -3.88 -51.77 8.88
C GLU A 258 -5.21 -51.95 8.13
N GLY A 259 -5.16 -52.48 6.91
CA GLY A 259 -6.35 -52.62 6.04
C GLY A 259 -6.76 -51.33 5.31
N PRO A 260 -7.77 -51.37 4.42
CA PRO A 260 -8.12 -50.26 3.52
C PRO A 260 -8.59 -49.02 4.29
N CYS A 261 -8.26 -47.82 3.80
CA CYS A 261 -8.80 -46.57 4.32
C CYS A 261 -10.32 -46.59 4.24
N ARG A 262 -10.99 -46.37 5.38
CA ARG A 262 -12.43 -46.07 5.34
C ARG A 262 -12.58 -44.81 4.49
N GLN A 263 -13.40 -44.89 3.43
CA GLN A 263 -13.77 -43.74 2.63
C GLN A 263 -14.38 -42.71 3.58
N ARG A 264 -13.59 -41.73 4.00
CA ARG A 264 -14.15 -40.43 4.29
C ARG A 264 -14.62 -39.96 2.93
N THR A 265 -15.93 -39.99 2.71
CA THR A 265 -16.55 -39.02 1.81
C THR A 265 -16.10 -37.66 2.32
N HIS A 266 -14.95 -37.19 1.84
CA HIS A 266 -14.72 -35.78 1.75
C HIS A 266 -15.81 -35.31 0.80
N THR A 267 -16.99 -35.02 1.36
CA THR A 267 -17.77 -33.92 0.85
C THR A 267 -16.82 -32.75 0.98
N ALA A 268 -16.00 -32.54 -0.04
CA ALA A 268 -15.50 -31.24 -0.35
C ALA A 268 -16.77 -30.42 -0.60
N THR A 269 -17.40 -29.96 0.48
CA THR A 269 -18.06 -28.67 0.50
C THR A 269 -16.93 -27.66 0.32
N GLY A 270 -16.31 -27.69 -0.87
CA GLY A 270 -15.66 -26.55 -1.43
C GLY A 270 -16.78 -25.56 -1.61
N SER A 271 -17.10 -24.83 -0.55
CA SER A 271 -17.64 -23.51 -0.68
C SER A 271 -16.49 -22.70 -1.28
N GLY A 272 -16.22 -22.95 -2.56
CA GLY A 272 -15.29 -22.15 -3.32
C GLY A 272 -15.69 -20.70 -3.06
N TYR A 273 -14.72 -19.88 -2.75
CA TYR A 273 -14.96 -18.46 -2.57
C TYR A 273 -15.38 -17.90 -3.94
N ILE A 274 -16.69 -17.95 -4.21
CA ILE A 274 -17.32 -17.47 -5.43
C ILE A 274 -17.91 -16.11 -5.09
N VAL A 275 -17.38 -15.09 -5.76
CA VAL A 275 -17.90 -13.74 -5.69
C VAL A 275 -19.11 -13.64 -6.62
N ASP A 276 -20.17 -13.00 -6.13
CA ASP A 276 -21.33 -12.66 -6.94
C ASP A 276 -21.01 -11.55 -7.95
N GLU A 277 -21.44 -11.71 -9.20
CA GLU A 277 -21.08 -10.79 -10.30
C GLU A 277 -21.63 -9.37 -10.05
N GLU A 278 -22.85 -9.23 -9.54
CA GLU A 278 -23.46 -7.94 -9.22
C GLU A 278 -22.77 -7.29 -8.00
N ALA A 279 -22.34 -8.08 -7.02
CA ALA A 279 -21.50 -7.59 -5.93
C ALA A 279 -20.15 -7.06 -6.43
N ALA A 280 -19.51 -7.74 -7.38
CA ALA A 280 -18.26 -7.28 -8.00
C ALA A 280 -18.43 -5.95 -8.74
N LEU A 281 -19.51 -5.78 -9.51
CA LEU A 281 -19.83 -4.51 -10.19
C LEU A 281 -19.94 -3.33 -9.22
N ARG A 282 -20.57 -3.54 -8.05
CA ARG A 282 -20.77 -2.48 -7.05
C ARG A 282 -19.56 -2.22 -6.16
N ALA A 283 -18.64 -3.18 -6.06
CA ALA A 283 -17.47 -3.12 -5.18
C ALA A 283 -16.24 -2.47 -5.85
N ARG A 284 -16.40 -1.67 -6.90
CA ARG A 284 -15.31 -0.95 -7.56
C ARG A 284 -14.95 0.33 -6.82
N TRP A 285 -13.68 0.51 -6.50
CA TRP A 285 -13.19 1.71 -5.80
C TRP A 285 -13.33 2.99 -6.62
N GLU A 286 -13.10 2.89 -7.94
CA GLU A 286 -13.24 3.97 -8.89
C GLU A 286 -14.65 3.93 -9.52
N GLN A 287 -15.63 4.53 -8.84
CA GLN A 287 -16.87 4.91 -9.51
C GLN A 287 -16.60 6.15 -10.36
N ALA A 288 -16.96 6.10 -11.64
CA ALA A 288 -16.70 7.15 -12.63
C ALA A 288 -17.03 8.57 -12.11
N SER A 289 -15.98 9.38 -11.90
CA SER A 289 -15.91 10.85 -11.88
C SER A 289 -17.23 11.60 -11.61
N GLN A 290 -17.80 11.46 -10.42
CA GLN A 290 -18.78 12.40 -9.87
C GLN A 290 -18.16 13.25 -8.77
N GLU A 291 -16.96 13.78 -9.02
CA GLU A 291 -16.36 14.73 -8.09
C GLU A 291 -17.18 16.03 -8.11
N THR A 292 -17.86 16.28 -6.99
CA THR A 292 -18.69 17.48 -6.83
C THR A 292 -17.79 18.71 -6.67
N ILE A 293 -18.33 19.91 -6.98
CA ILE A 293 -17.59 21.17 -6.78
C ILE A 293 -17.08 21.31 -5.32
N ALA A 294 -17.78 20.73 -4.35
CA ALA A 294 -17.37 20.72 -2.94
C ALA A 294 -16.19 19.79 -2.63
N GLU A 295 -15.93 18.79 -3.49
CA GLU A 295 -14.82 17.85 -3.38
C GLU A 295 -13.56 18.39 -4.04
N THR A 296 -13.70 19.19 -5.10
CA THR A 296 -12.57 19.83 -5.80
C THR A 296 -12.28 21.23 -5.30
N THR A 297 -13.23 21.97 -4.73
CA THR A 297 -13.06 23.38 -4.33
C THR A 297 -13.55 23.65 -2.90
N ARG A 298 -12.73 24.31 -2.09
CA ARG A 298 -13.08 24.72 -0.72
C ARG A 298 -12.56 26.12 -0.36
N PRO A 299 -13.30 26.92 0.43
CA PRO A 299 -12.88 28.28 0.77
C PRO A 299 -11.75 28.28 1.80
N CYS A 300 -10.75 29.15 1.68
CA CYS A 300 -9.68 29.30 2.66
C CYS A 300 -10.26 29.61 4.06
N PRO A 301 -9.89 28.88 5.13
CA PRO A 301 -10.43 29.13 6.48
C PRO A 301 -10.22 30.55 7.00
N LYS A 302 -9.13 31.21 6.57
CA LYS A 302 -8.76 32.57 7.02
C LYS A 302 -9.41 33.70 6.21
N CYS A 303 -9.49 33.58 4.88
CA CYS A 303 -9.94 34.68 4.02
C CYS A 303 -11.11 34.34 3.08
N GLN A 304 -11.65 33.12 3.17
CA GLN A 304 -12.82 32.62 2.44
C GLN A 304 -12.71 32.61 0.91
N VAL A 305 -11.53 32.90 0.34
CA VAL A 305 -11.29 32.76 -1.10
C VAL A 305 -11.36 31.28 -1.47
N PRO A 306 -12.10 30.90 -2.53
CA PRO A 306 -12.14 29.52 -3.00
C PRO A 306 -10.75 29.05 -3.42
N VAL A 307 -10.36 27.87 -2.96
CA VAL A 307 -9.11 27.19 -3.29
C VAL A 307 -9.45 25.80 -3.81
N GLU A 308 -8.90 25.44 -4.96
CA GLU A 308 -9.08 24.13 -5.59
C GLU A 308 -8.04 23.14 -5.06
N LYS A 309 -8.42 21.87 -4.83
CA LYS A 309 -7.51 20.77 -4.50
C LYS A 309 -6.97 20.21 -5.81
N ASN A 310 -5.66 20.31 -5.99
CA ASN A 310 -4.97 19.81 -7.16
C ASN A 310 -3.98 18.71 -6.73
N GLY A 311 -4.32 17.47 -7.06
CA GLY A 311 -3.59 16.26 -6.64
C GLY A 311 -4.06 15.70 -5.28
N GLY A 312 -3.32 14.72 -4.75
CA GLY A 312 -3.70 14.04 -3.50
C GLY A 312 -3.22 14.73 -2.22
N CYS A 313 -2.35 15.74 -2.28
CA CYS A 313 -1.79 16.39 -1.09
C CYS A 313 -2.86 17.18 -0.30
N MET A 314 -2.86 17.03 1.03
CA MET A 314 -3.79 17.71 1.94
C MET A 314 -3.23 19.02 2.50
N HIS A 315 -1.94 19.33 2.28
CA HIS A 315 -1.32 20.59 2.68
C HIS A 315 -1.63 21.68 1.65
N MET A 316 -2.52 22.59 2.02
CA MET A 316 -2.98 23.67 1.16
C MET A 316 -2.35 24.99 1.54
N VAL A 317 -1.97 25.80 0.56
CA VAL A 317 -1.51 27.18 0.77
C VAL A 317 -2.48 28.13 0.07
N CYS A 318 -2.98 29.14 0.80
CA CYS A 318 -3.88 30.12 0.20
C CYS A 318 -3.14 30.92 -0.89
N PRO A 319 -3.63 30.93 -2.15
CA PRO A 319 -2.94 31.61 -3.26
C PRO A 319 -2.96 33.13 -3.13
N ARG A 320 -3.83 33.69 -2.27
CA ARG A 320 -3.95 35.12 -2.04
C ARG A 320 -2.67 35.66 -1.39
N PRO A 321 -1.91 36.58 -2.03
CA PRO A 321 -0.59 37.02 -1.55
C PRO A 321 -0.57 37.64 -0.15
N GLN A 322 -1.67 38.29 0.25
CA GLN A 322 -1.85 38.89 1.57
C GLN A 322 -2.35 37.90 2.65
N CYS A 323 -2.74 36.68 2.26
CA CYS A 323 -3.22 35.66 3.18
C CYS A 323 -2.15 34.61 3.46
N LYS A 324 -1.69 33.90 2.41
CA LYS A 324 -0.70 32.80 2.45
C LYS A 324 -0.90 31.80 3.59
N TYR A 325 -2.14 31.61 4.04
CA TYR A 325 -2.43 30.71 5.14
C TYR A 325 -2.22 29.26 4.71
N GLU A 326 -1.51 28.50 5.51
CA GLU A 326 -1.26 27.08 5.31
C GLU A 326 -2.26 26.26 6.13
N TRP A 327 -3.00 25.36 5.50
CA TRP A 327 -4.12 24.68 6.13
C TRP A 327 -4.33 23.27 5.58
N CYS A 328 -4.98 22.41 6.38
CA CYS A 328 -5.32 21.05 5.98
C CYS A 328 -6.65 21.02 5.20
N TRP A 329 -6.66 20.43 3.99
CA TRP A 329 -7.84 20.29 3.14
C TRP A 329 -9.02 19.61 3.86
N LEU A 330 -8.73 18.51 4.58
CA LEU A 330 -9.72 17.70 5.30
C LEU A 330 -10.18 18.40 6.59
N CYS A 331 -9.25 18.76 7.48
CA CYS A 331 -9.57 19.26 8.82
C CYS A 331 -9.95 20.74 8.86
N ARG A 332 -9.60 21.53 7.84
CA ARG A 332 -9.91 22.97 7.76
C ARG A 332 -9.22 23.83 8.85
N VAL A 333 -8.16 23.29 9.47
CA VAL A 333 -7.34 23.94 10.50
C VAL A 333 -5.96 24.31 9.93
N GLU A 334 -5.17 25.07 10.71
CA GLU A 334 -3.76 25.37 10.38
C GLU A 334 -2.96 24.09 10.17
N TRP A 335 -2.11 24.08 9.16
CA TRP A 335 -1.26 22.91 8.87
C TRP A 335 -0.35 22.60 10.05
N ASN A 336 -0.32 21.32 10.46
CA ASN A 336 0.38 20.89 11.66
C ASN A 336 0.86 19.43 11.54
N ARG A 337 1.68 18.99 12.51
CA ARG A 337 2.26 17.64 12.52
C ARG A 337 1.23 16.51 12.64
N GLU A 338 0.09 16.77 13.26
CA GLU A 338 -0.97 15.77 13.37
C GLU A 338 -1.64 15.52 12.01
N CYS A 339 -1.94 16.59 11.26
CA CYS A 339 -2.44 16.48 9.88
C CYS A 339 -1.41 15.81 8.96
N MET A 340 -0.14 16.21 9.09
CA MET A 340 0.98 15.64 8.35
C MET A 340 1.14 14.12 8.58
N GLY A 341 1.03 13.66 9.83
CA GLY A 341 1.14 12.24 10.17
C GLY A 341 -0.09 11.42 9.79
N ASN A 342 -1.29 11.97 10.00
CA ASN A 342 -2.53 11.20 9.86
C ASN A 342 -3.09 11.16 8.43
N HIS A 343 -2.86 12.20 7.63
CA HIS A 343 -3.45 12.33 6.29
C HIS A 343 -2.68 13.35 5.43
N TRP A 344 -1.38 13.15 5.21
CA TRP A 344 -0.61 14.03 4.32
C TRP A 344 -1.17 14.06 2.91
N PHE A 345 -1.61 12.91 2.40
CA PHE A 345 -2.25 12.76 1.10
C PHE A 345 -3.47 11.84 1.19
N GLY A 346 -4.32 11.85 0.15
CA GLY A 346 -5.49 10.96 0.04
C GLY A 346 -6.44 11.26 -1.10
#